data_AF-A0A960YVJ0-F1
#
_entry.id   AF-A0A960YVJ0-F1
#
_cell.length_a   1.000
_cell.length_b   1.000
_cell.length_c   1.000
_cell.angle_alpha   90.00
_cell.angle_beta   90.00
_cell.angle_gamma   90.00
#
_symmetry.space_group_name_H-M   'P 1'
#
loop_
_entity.id
_entity.type
_entity.pdbx_description
1 polymer ?
#
loop_
_entity_poly.entity_id
_entity_poly.type
_entity_poly.pdbx_seq_one_letter_code
_entity_poly.pdbx_strand_id
1 'polypeptide(L)'
;MRKLLLTTAVFLLASGTLYAETYRLFVHGRSDKNHCNTISGTSSAKTDVQGYWSGWGYTPNVANLRYVGFNGEASGGAYSWSSCGAQLQLYSALNTFCTGSNNCEIYTHSTGGLVVSAFFGKYPFTSSWYNISRIQLMANASGGSELADIANTFLGWAGWSNYGGELDHSVSVGGARGGFDHNQSGGLRYYTTSGEGKDSETFYITWMFLPGIDDGVVANHSLCGINQPNDVEAHCAYGNGNLRESYACGFLWLSTCYTTHYRWSPYYTVYQGGTAHTHKTAMGHYNRR
;
A
#
# COMPACT_ATOMS: atom_id res chain seq x y z
N MET A 1 -1.46 -4.17 73.99
CA MET A 1 -1.58 -3.16 72.92
C MET A 1 -1.33 -3.84 71.59
N ARG A 2 -2.39 -4.44 71.04
CA ARG A 2 -2.47 -4.93 69.66
C ARG A 2 -2.91 -3.75 68.80
N LYS A 3 -2.45 -3.70 67.54
CA LYS A 3 -2.69 -2.70 66.47
C LYS A 3 -1.51 -1.74 66.30
N LEU A 4 -0.60 -2.07 65.37
CA LEU A 4 0.12 -1.13 64.46
C LEU A 4 1.29 -1.83 63.72
N LEU A 5 1.08 -3.03 63.17
CA LEU A 5 2.10 -3.73 62.36
C LEU A 5 1.52 -4.36 61.08
N LEU A 6 0.58 -3.67 60.41
CA LEU A 6 -0.04 -4.17 59.19
C LEU A 6 -0.50 -3.03 58.28
N THR A 7 0.44 -2.22 57.76
CA THR A 7 0.13 -1.27 56.67
C THR A 7 1.37 -0.80 55.89
N THR A 8 2.31 -1.70 55.59
CA THR A 8 3.47 -1.35 54.73
C THR A 8 3.83 -2.43 53.71
N ALA A 9 2.83 -3.20 53.25
CA ALA A 9 3.06 -4.31 52.31
C ALA A 9 1.95 -4.48 51.25
N VAL A 10 1.32 -3.39 50.76
CA VAL A 10 0.34 -3.48 49.65
C VAL A 10 0.44 -2.31 48.66
N PHE A 11 1.65 -1.87 48.29
CA PHE A 11 1.81 -1.01 47.10
C PHE A 11 3.07 -1.35 46.28
N LEU A 12 3.40 -2.65 46.22
CA LEU A 12 4.05 -3.22 45.04
C LEU A 12 2.97 -3.52 44.00
N LEU A 13 2.21 -2.49 43.61
CA LEU A 13 1.63 -2.49 42.28
C LEU A 13 2.84 -2.42 41.36
N ALA A 14 3.14 -3.54 40.71
CA ALA A 14 3.99 -3.56 39.55
C ALA A 14 3.40 -2.56 38.56
N SER A 15 3.88 -1.32 38.62
CA SER A 15 3.83 -0.35 37.53
C SER A 15 4.75 -0.90 36.45
N GLY A 16 4.29 -1.97 35.80
CA GLY A 16 4.73 -2.30 34.46
C GLY A 16 4.45 -1.06 33.65
N THR A 17 5.50 -0.32 33.34
CA THR A 17 5.48 0.77 32.38
C THR A 17 4.91 0.20 31.08
N LEU A 18 3.63 0.48 30.80
CA LEU A 18 3.05 0.33 29.48
C LEU A 18 3.75 1.36 28.59
N TYR A 19 4.94 1.01 28.09
CA TYR A 19 5.59 1.82 27.08
C TYR A 19 4.76 1.69 25.80
N ALA A 20 4.30 2.82 25.29
CA ALA A 20 3.70 2.92 23.98
C ALA A 20 4.77 2.59 22.93
N GLU A 21 4.72 1.37 22.37
CA GLU A 21 5.59 0.99 21.27
C GLU A 21 5.03 1.52 19.95
N THR A 22 5.91 1.96 19.05
CA THR A 22 5.53 2.26 17.67
C THR A 22 5.94 1.11 16.78
N TYR A 23 4.96 0.35 16.27
CA TYR A 23 5.17 -0.73 15.31
C TYR A 23 5.21 -0.21 13.89
N ARG A 24 6.06 -0.82 13.07
CA ARG A 24 6.23 -0.46 11.66
C ARG A 24 5.75 -1.61 10.81
N LEU A 25 4.56 -1.46 10.25
CA LEU A 25 3.92 -2.50 9.46
C LEU A 25 4.37 -2.37 8.01
N PHE A 26 5.04 -3.38 7.49
CA PHE A 26 5.48 -3.46 6.10
C PHE A 26 4.57 -4.41 5.35
N VAL A 27 3.66 -3.83 4.56
CA VAL A 27 2.66 -4.55 3.74
C VAL A 27 3.24 -4.77 2.36
N HIS A 28 3.42 -6.02 1.96
CA HIS A 28 3.96 -6.32 0.63
C HIS A 28 2.92 -6.08 -0.48
N GLY A 29 3.41 -6.04 -1.72
CA GLY A 29 2.56 -5.99 -2.92
C GLY A 29 2.53 -7.29 -3.70
N ARG A 30 2.33 -7.19 -5.01
CA ARG A 30 2.14 -8.36 -5.87
C ARG A 30 3.28 -9.37 -5.76
N SER A 31 2.93 -10.64 -5.56
CA SER A 31 3.86 -11.77 -5.55
C SER A 31 3.13 -13.05 -5.96
N ASP A 32 3.85 -13.93 -6.65
CA ASP A 32 3.44 -15.29 -7.02
C ASP A 32 3.61 -16.30 -5.87
N LYS A 33 4.25 -15.88 -4.77
CA LYS A 33 4.46 -16.69 -3.57
C LYS A 33 3.47 -16.37 -2.46
N ASN A 34 3.23 -17.34 -1.60
CA ASN A 34 2.49 -17.15 -0.38
C ASN A 34 3.39 -16.53 0.71
N HIS A 35 3.09 -15.29 1.10
CA HIS A 35 3.81 -14.54 2.13
C HIS A 35 3.07 -14.50 3.47
N CYS A 36 2.11 -15.40 3.69
CA CYS A 36 1.34 -15.44 4.92
C CYS A 36 2.22 -15.43 6.15
N ASN A 37 1.83 -14.61 7.13
CA ASN A 37 2.35 -14.75 8.47
C ASN A 37 1.23 -15.08 9.46
N THR A 38 1.58 -15.77 10.54
CA THR A 38 0.69 -15.92 11.68
C THR A 38 0.80 -14.68 12.55
N ILE A 39 -0.31 -13.95 12.70
CA ILE A 39 -0.39 -12.75 13.54
C ILE A 39 -1.20 -13.11 14.79
N SER A 40 -0.51 -13.47 15.86
CA SER A 40 -1.13 -13.95 17.11
C SER A 40 -0.83 -13.07 18.33
N GLY A 41 -0.01 -12.03 18.17
CA GLY A 41 0.39 -11.13 19.24
C GLY A 41 1.54 -10.21 18.84
N THR A 42 1.91 -9.27 19.72
CA THR A 42 2.93 -8.25 19.41
C THR A 42 4.32 -8.82 19.10
N SER A 43 4.62 -10.05 19.52
CA SER A 43 5.87 -10.76 19.23
C SER A 43 5.90 -11.49 17.88
N SER A 44 4.75 -11.61 17.19
CA SER A 44 4.60 -12.31 15.92
C SER A 44 4.99 -11.46 14.70
N ALA A 45 4.88 -12.01 13.49
CA ALA A 45 5.08 -11.30 12.22
C ALA A 45 6.45 -10.62 12.01
N LYS A 46 7.53 -11.15 12.60
CA LYS A 46 8.90 -10.59 12.48
C LYS A 46 9.68 -11.07 11.26
N THR A 47 9.17 -12.05 10.55
CA THR A 47 9.87 -12.71 9.43
C THR A 47 9.29 -12.27 8.09
N ASP A 48 10.17 -11.91 7.16
CA ASP A 48 9.86 -11.72 5.75
C ASP A 48 9.69 -13.09 5.08
N VAL A 49 8.50 -13.68 5.26
CA VAL A 49 8.16 -15.01 4.72
C VAL A 49 8.38 -15.00 3.21
N GLN A 50 9.08 -16.00 2.67
CA GLN A 50 9.42 -16.09 1.23
C GLN A 50 10.18 -14.89 0.65
N GLY A 51 10.72 -14.01 1.50
CA GLY A 51 11.64 -12.94 1.11
C GLY A 51 11.04 -11.90 0.17
N TYR A 52 9.83 -11.39 0.44
CA TYR A 52 9.25 -10.35 -0.44
C TYR A 52 10.11 -9.09 -0.46
N TRP A 53 10.61 -8.66 0.69
CA TRP A 53 11.42 -7.44 0.76
C TRP A 53 12.87 -7.79 0.48
N SER A 54 13.40 -8.74 1.24
CA SER A 54 14.81 -9.16 1.19
C SER A 54 15.21 -9.75 -0.15
N GLY A 55 14.32 -10.46 -0.86
CA GLY A 55 14.56 -11.01 -2.19
C GLY A 55 14.79 -9.94 -3.27
N TRP A 56 14.37 -8.70 -3.00
CA TRP A 56 14.60 -7.56 -3.87
C TRP A 56 15.84 -6.75 -3.46
N GLY A 57 16.64 -7.28 -2.52
CA GLY A 57 17.85 -6.64 -2.00
C GLY A 57 17.57 -5.58 -0.94
N TYR A 58 16.33 -5.49 -0.45
CA TYR A 58 15.92 -4.49 0.53
C TYR A 58 15.39 -5.14 1.80
N THR A 59 16.07 -4.96 2.92
CA THR A 59 15.59 -5.40 4.24
C THR A 59 15.37 -4.17 5.11
N PRO A 60 14.12 -3.83 5.49
CA PRO A 60 13.88 -2.72 6.39
C PRO A 60 14.66 -2.93 7.69
N ASN A 61 15.52 -1.97 8.06
CA ASN A 61 16.25 -2.01 9.32
C ASN A 61 15.66 -0.96 10.27
N VAL A 62 14.51 -1.29 10.85
CA VAL A 62 13.78 -0.40 11.75
C VAL A 62 13.31 -1.15 13.01
N ALA A 63 13.29 -0.44 14.13
CA ALA A 63 12.75 -0.98 15.37
C ALA A 63 11.26 -1.36 15.21
N ASN A 64 10.85 -2.44 15.86
CA ASN A 64 9.47 -2.94 15.88
C ASN A 64 8.86 -3.19 14.49
N LEU A 65 9.69 -3.60 13.53
CA LEU A 65 9.27 -4.04 12.21
C LEU A 65 8.34 -5.25 12.26
N ARG A 66 7.22 -5.22 11.55
CA ARG A 66 6.29 -6.34 11.37
C ARG A 66 5.93 -6.48 9.90
N TYR A 67 6.07 -7.68 9.36
CA TYR A 67 5.72 -7.99 7.98
C TYR A 67 4.27 -8.42 7.90
N VAL A 68 3.47 -7.67 7.14
CA VAL A 68 2.08 -7.99 6.87
C VAL A 68 2.05 -8.64 5.50
N GLY A 69 1.96 -9.98 5.48
CA GLY A 69 1.92 -10.73 4.25
C GLY A 69 0.75 -11.66 4.07
N PHE A 70 0.41 -11.86 2.81
CA PHE A 70 -0.79 -12.49 2.30
C PHE A 70 -0.46 -13.33 1.06
N ASN A 71 -1.41 -14.17 0.68
CA ASN A 71 -1.36 -14.94 -0.54
C ASN A 71 -2.04 -14.13 -1.66
N GLY A 72 -1.30 -13.79 -2.72
CA GLY A 72 -1.86 -13.09 -3.87
C GLY A 72 -2.96 -13.89 -4.59
N GLU A 73 -2.87 -15.22 -4.56
CA GLU A 73 -3.84 -16.12 -5.19
C GLU A 73 -5.04 -16.46 -4.30
N ALA A 74 -5.17 -15.80 -3.14
CA ALA A 74 -6.36 -15.94 -2.32
C ALA A 74 -7.59 -15.38 -3.07
N SER A 75 -8.72 -16.09 -3.03
CA SER A 75 -9.95 -15.66 -3.71
C SER A 75 -10.36 -14.25 -3.29
N GLY A 76 -10.56 -13.35 -4.26
CA GLY A 76 -10.80 -11.92 -4.07
C GLY A 76 -9.53 -11.05 -4.03
N GLY A 77 -8.34 -11.64 -4.21
CA GLY A 77 -7.06 -10.94 -4.36
C GLY A 77 -6.79 -9.93 -3.26
N ALA A 78 -6.59 -8.66 -3.65
CA ALA A 78 -6.29 -7.57 -2.71
C ALA A 78 -7.46 -7.27 -1.75
N TYR A 79 -8.68 -7.71 -2.09
CA TYR A 79 -9.89 -7.56 -1.30
C TYR A 79 -10.23 -8.83 -0.48
N SER A 80 -9.39 -9.86 -0.53
CA SER A 80 -9.67 -11.15 0.08
C SER A 80 -9.71 -11.10 1.61
N TRP A 81 -10.80 -11.62 2.17
CA TRP A 81 -10.98 -11.90 3.60
C TRP A 81 -10.82 -13.38 3.95
N SER A 82 -10.42 -14.21 2.97
CA SER A 82 -10.18 -15.64 3.19
C SER A 82 -8.96 -15.88 4.09
N SER A 83 -8.73 -17.13 4.47
CA SER A 83 -7.49 -17.50 5.17
C SER A 83 -6.28 -17.10 4.33
N CYS A 84 -5.38 -16.32 4.90
CA CYS A 84 -4.26 -15.69 4.18
C CYS A 84 -4.64 -14.61 3.14
N GLY A 85 -5.88 -14.13 3.14
CA GLY A 85 -6.32 -13.02 2.30
C GLY A 85 -5.73 -11.69 2.76
N ALA A 86 -5.52 -10.78 1.81
CA ALA A 86 -4.85 -9.50 2.06
C ALA A 86 -5.57 -8.62 3.10
N GLN A 87 -6.90 -8.54 3.03
CA GLN A 87 -7.69 -7.73 3.97
C GLN A 87 -7.70 -8.36 5.37
N LEU A 88 -7.79 -9.70 5.47
CA LEU A 88 -7.75 -10.38 6.76
C LEU A 88 -6.38 -10.22 7.44
N GLN A 89 -5.29 -10.33 6.69
CA GLN A 89 -3.93 -10.14 7.20
C GLN A 89 -3.69 -8.71 7.66
N LEU A 90 -4.12 -7.71 6.88
CA LEU A 90 -4.07 -6.32 7.30
C LEU A 90 -4.92 -6.07 8.56
N TYR A 91 -6.17 -6.56 8.59
CA TYR A 91 -7.05 -6.44 9.74
C TYR A 91 -6.41 -7.03 11.01
N SER A 92 -5.82 -8.22 10.88
CA SER A 92 -5.16 -8.91 12.00
C SER A 92 -3.95 -8.12 12.51
N ALA A 93 -3.16 -7.54 11.60
CA ALA A 93 -2.04 -6.68 11.94
C ALA A 93 -2.51 -5.41 12.67
N LEU A 94 -3.53 -4.72 12.14
CA LEU A 94 -4.05 -3.49 12.74
C LEU A 94 -4.57 -3.74 14.16
N ASN A 95 -5.35 -4.80 14.37
CA ASN A 95 -5.88 -5.14 15.69
C ASN A 95 -4.78 -5.54 16.69
N THR A 96 -3.71 -6.17 16.21
CA THR A 96 -2.62 -6.66 17.07
C THR A 96 -1.62 -5.57 17.43
N PHE A 97 -1.28 -4.71 16.48
CA PHE A 97 -0.16 -3.79 16.62
C PHE A 97 -0.57 -2.32 16.78
N CYS A 98 -1.79 -1.94 16.36
CA CYS A 98 -2.20 -0.54 16.26
C CYS A 98 -3.31 -0.14 17.24
N THR A 99 -3.61 -0.97 18.23
CA THR A 99 -4.65 -0.72 19.24
C THR A 99 -4.04 -0.57 20.64
N GLY A 100 -4.87 -0.18 21.62
CA GLY A 100 -4.43 0.02 23.00
C GLY A 100 -3.47 1.20 23.13
N SER A 101 -2.33 0.99 23.79
CA SER A 101 -1.27 2.00 23.94
C SER A 101 -0.28 2.04 22.77
N ASN A 102 -0.37 1.13 21.81
CA ASN A 102 0.58 1.04 20.71
C ASN A 102 0.24 2.06 19.61
N ASN A 103 1.27 2.57 18.95
CA ASN A 103 1.14 3.35 17.72
C ASN A 103 1.62 2.54 16.51
N CYS A 104 1.16 2.92 15.33
CA CYS A 104 1.58 2.32 14.07
C CYS A 104 2.05 3.36 13.05
N GLU A 105 3.07 2.96 12.30
CA GLU A 105 3.41 3.49 10.98
C GLU A 105 3.21 2.35 9.97
N ILE A 106 2.48 2.61 8.90
CA ILE A 106 2.20 1.64 7.84
C ILE A 106 3.00 2.03 6.61
N TYR A 107 3.78 1.09 6.09
CA TYR A 107 4.58 1.22 4.90
C TYR A 107 4.16 0.14 3.93
N THR A 108 3.84 0.53 2.71
CA THR A 108 3.41 -0.41 1.69
C THR A 108 4.28 -0.31 0.47
N HIS A 109 4.35 -1.40 -0.29
CA HIS A 109 4.93 -1.41 -1.62
C HIS A 109 3.89 -1.94 -2.62
N SER A 110 3.84 -1.37 -3.82
CA SER A 110 3.05 -1.94 -4.93
C SER A 110 1.59 -2.16 -4.54
N THR A 111 1.04 -3.35 -4.80
CA THR A 111 -0.33 -3.74 -4.42
C THR A 111 -0.62 -3.61 -2.93
N GLY A 112 0.38 -3.57 -2.04
CA GLY A 112 0.16 -3.35 -0.62
C GLY A 112 -0.51 -2.00 -0.34
N GLY A 113 -0.27 -1.00 -1.20
CA GLY A 113 -0.99 0.27 -1.11
C GLY A 113 -2.46 0.14 -1.48
N LEU A 114 -2.79 -0.66 -2.49
CA LEU A 114 -4.18 -0.98 -2.80
C LEU A 114 -4.86 -1.67 -1.61
N VAL A 115 -4.20 -2.63 -0.96
CA VAL A 115 -4.75 -3.34 0.20
C VAL A 115 -5.10 -2.37 1.33
N VAL A 116 -4.19 -1.46 1.68
CA VAL A 116 -4.39 -0.46 2.76
C VAL A 116 -5.42 0.59 2.37
N SER A 117 -5.31 1.16 1.17
CA SER A 117 -6.26 2.16 0.67
C SER A 117 -7.68 1.59 0.59
N ALA A 118 -7.84 0.36 0.08
CA ALA A 118 -9.13 -0.31 -0.03
C ALA A 118 -9.74 -0.62 1.34
N PHE A 119 -8.92 -1.05 2.30
CA PHE A 119 -9.41 -1.33 3.65
C PHE A 119 -10.06 -0.10 4.28
N PHE A 120 -9.34 1.03 4.30
CA PHE A 120 -9.86 2.27 4.89
C PHE A 120 -10.88 2.99 4.00
N GLY A 121 -10.85 2.77 2.69
CA GLY A 121 -11.88 3.27 1.77
C GLY A 121 -13.22 2.55 1.91
N LYS A 122 -13.20 1.23 2.12
CA LYS A 122 -14.42 0.43 2.38
C LYS A 122 -14.91 0.54 3.83
N TYR A 123 -13.98 0.66 4.78
CA TYR A 123 -14.28 0.68 6.22
C TYR A 123 -13.74 1.94 6.92
N PRO A 124 -14.11 3.15 6.48
CA PRO A 124 -13.52 4.40 6.96
C PRO A 124 -13.72 4.66 8.45
N PHE A 125 -14.83 4.18 9.00
CA PHE A 125 -15.13 4.31 10.44
C PHE A 125 -14.09 3.61 11.33
N THR A 126 -13.38 2.60 10.79
CA THR A 126 -12.36 1.84 11.52
C THR A 126 -11.07 2.61 11.74
N SER A 127 -10.82 3.68 10.98
CA SER A 127 -9.64 4.54 11.17
C SER A 127 -9.48 5.03 12.60
N SER A 128 -10.60 5.37 13.27
CA SER A 128 -10.63 5.84 14.66
C SER A 128 -10.36 4.74 15.69
N TRP A 129 -10.37 3.48 15.29
CA TRP A 129 -10.07 2.34 16.17
C TRP A 129 -8.56 2.10 16.31
N TYR A 130 -7.77 2.65 15.39
CA TYR A 130 -6.35 2.38 15.30
C TYR A 130 -5.52 3.66 15.50
N ASN A 131 -4.47 3.55 16.29
CA ASN A 131 -3.51 4.62 16.53
C ASN A 131 -2.49 4.66 15.38
N ILE A 132 -2.89 5.24 14.25
CA ILE A 132 -2.05 5.32 13.05
C ILE A 132 -1.47 6.73 12.93
N SER A 133 -0.14 6.81 13.01
CA SER A 133 0.60 8.07 12.91
C SER A 133 1.03 8.38 11.47
N ARG A 134 1.19 7.35 10.64
CA ARG A 134 1.61 7.49 9.24
C ARG A 134 1.16 6.31 8.39
N ILE A 135 0.77 6.59 7.15
CA ILE A 135 0.63 5.61 6.08
C ILE A 135 1.42 6.10 4.88
N GLN A 136 2.41 5.35 4.47
CA GLN A 136 3.24 5.69 3.31
C GLN A 136 3.20 4.57 2.27
N LEU A 137 2.81 4.95 1.06
CA LEU A 137 2.52 4.08 -0.04
C LEU A 137 3.62 4.23 -1.12
N MET A 138 4.53 3.27 -1.18
CA MET A 138 5.67 3.29 -2.09
C MET A 138 5.30 2.59 -3.39
N ALA A 139 5.49 3.26 -4.54
CA ALA A 139 5.23 2.68 -5.85
C ALA A 139 3.86 1.98 -5.92
N ASN A 140 2.83 2.64 -5.39
CA ASN A 140 1.61 1.97 -4.96
C ASN A 140 0.55 1.85 -6.07
N ALA A 141 -0.11 0.71 -6.13
CA ALA A 141 -1.11 0.43 -7.16
C ALA A 141 -2.54 0.73 -6.70
N SER A 142 -2.76 1.74 -5.85
CA SER A 142 -4.11 2.00 -5.29
C SER A 142 -5.12 2.33 -6.39
N GLY A 143 -4.77 3.09 -7.41
CA GLY A 143 -5.60 3.35 -8.59
C GLY A 143 -5.52 2.29 -9.69
N GLY A 144 -4.86 1.16 -9.43
CA GLY A 144 -4.66 0.05 -10.36
C GLY A 144 -3.42 0.20 -11.24
N SER A 145 -3.23 -0.73 -12.17
CA SER A 145 -2.19 -0.66 -13.18
C SER A 145 -2.74 -1.12 -14.52
N GLU A 146 -2.53 -0.31 -15.55
CA GLU A 146 -2.87 -0.62 -16.94
C GLU A 146 -2.11 -1.87 -17.43
N LEU A 147 -0.96 -2.19 -16.83
CA LEU A 147 -0.28 -3.47 -17.05
C LEU A 147 -1.10 -4.67 -16.60
N ALA A 148 -1.85 -4.56 -15.51
CA ALA A 148 -2.72 -5.64 -15.06
C ALA A 148 -3.90 -5.85 -16.03
N ASP A 149 -4.41 -4.79 -16.68
CA ASP A 149 -5.43 -4.92 -17.72
C ASP A 149 -4.89 -5.65 -18.95
N ILE A 150 -3.65 -5.35 -19.35
CA ILE A 150 -2.97 -5.96 -20.51
C ILE A 150 -2.47 -7.37 -20.19
N ALA A 151 -2.07 -7.62 -18.95
CA ALA A 151 -1.77 -8.95 -18.43
C ALA A 151 -2.98 -9.89 -18.55
N ASN A 152 -4.18 -9.38 -18.20
CA ASN A 152 -5.44 -10.09 -18.32
C ASN A 152 -5.92 -10.32 -19.77
N THR A 153 -5.42 -9.57 -20.77
CA THR A 153 -5.92 -9.62 -22.16
C THR A 153 -4.90 -10.05 -23.22
N PHE A 154 -3.64 -9.62 -23.15
CA PHE A 154 -2.62 -9.82 -24.19
C PHE A 154 -1.45 -10.72 -23.76
N LEU A 155 -0.92 -10.56 -22.53
CA LEU A 155 0.25 -11.33 -22.09
C LEU A 155 -0.09 -12.78 -21.71
N GLY A 156 -1.31 -13.03 -21.21
CA GLY A 156 -1.83 -14.39 -21.04
C GLY A 156 -1.95 -15.15 -22.37
N TRP A 157 -2.28 -14.47 -23.47
CA TRP A 157 -2.33 -15.05 -24.83
C TRP A 157 -0.93 -15.30 -25.42
N ALA A 158 0.07 -14.49 -25.05
CA ALA A 158 1.47 -14.64 -25.46
C ALA A 158 2.28 -15.66 -24.62
N GLY A 159 1.64 -16.42 -23.72
CA GLY A 159 2.26 -17.52 -22.97
C GLY A 159 3.01 -17.11 -21.70
N TRP A 160 2.75 -15.91 -21.15
CA TRP A 160 3.36 -15.47 -19.90
C TRP A 160 2.50 -15.92 -18.72
N SER A 161 2.80 -17.11 -18.18
CA SER A 161 1.96 -17.89 -17.26
C SER A 161 1.83 -17.35 -15.82
N ASN A 162 2.43 -16.21 -15.49
CA ASN A 162 2.41 -15.64 -14.13
C ASN A 162 1.42 -14.49 -13.98
N TYR A 163 0.48 -14.33 -14.90
CA TYR A 163 -0.42 -13.18 -15.03
C TYR A 163 -1.86 -13.63 -15.28
N GLY A 164 -2.84 -12.99 -14.62
CA GLY A 164 -4.27 -13.31 -14.73
C GLY A 164 -4.90 -13.89 -13.46
N GLY A 165 -4.22 -13.82 -12.31
CA GLY A 165 -4.73 -14.32 -11.03
C GLY A 165 -5.71 -13.36 -10.34
N GLU A 166 -6.25 -13.78 -9.20
CA GLU A 166 -7.19 -12.99 -8.38
C GLU A 166 -6.62 -11.61 -7.98
N LEU A 167 -5.31 -11.53 -7.76
CA LEU A 167 -4.62 -10.28 -7.48
C LEU A 167 -4.56 -9.35 -8.70
N ASP A 168 -4.38 -9.90 -9.90
CA ASP A 168 -4.33 -9.12 -11.14
C ASP A 168 -5.71 -8.56 -11.50
N HIS A 169 -6.78 -9.31 -11.23
CA HIS A 169 -8.14 -8.77 -11.29
C HIS A 169 -8.34 -7.61 -10.32
N SER A 170 -7.78 -7.70 -9.10
CA SER A 170 -7.90 -6.62 -8.11
C SER A 170 -7.07 -5.38 -8.49
N VAL A 171 -5.88 -5.58 -9.05
CA VAL A 171 -4.93 -4.52 -9.43
C VAL A 171 -5.21 -3.95 -10.82
N SER A 172 -6.05 -4.61 -11.63
CA SER A 172 -6.60 -4.04 -12.85
C SER A 172 -7.17 -2.65 -12.60
N VAL A 173 -7.13 -1.79 -13.61
CA VAL A 173 -7.67 -0.43 -13.49
C VAL A 173 -9.14 -0.47 -13.07
N GLY A 174 -9.92 -1.36 -13.68
CA GLY A 174 -11.33 -1.56 -13.34
C GLY A 174 -11.51 -2.07 -11.90
N GLY A 175 -10.72 -3.05 -11.48
CA GLY A 175 -10.80 -3.65 -10.15
C GLY A 175 -10.37 -2.70 -9.02
N ALA A 176 -9.34 -1.91 -9.24
CA ALA A 176 -8.83 -0.96 -8.25
C ALA A 176 -9.73 0.29 -8.13
N ARG A 177 -10.13 0.88 -9.27
CA ARG A 177 -10.95 2.10 -9.30
C ARG A 177 -12.42 1.85 -8.99
N GLY A 178 -12.94 0.70 -9.41
CA GLY A 178 -14.29 0.25 -9.05
C GLY A 178 -14.36 -0.41 -7.68
N GLY A 179 -13.23 -0.73 -7.07
CA GLY A 179 -13.19 -1.52 -5.84
C GLY A 179 -13.55 -0.76 -4.58
N PHE A 180 -13.32 0.56 -4.51
CA PHE A 180 -13.64 1.37 -3.33
C PHE A 180 -13.71 2.86 -3.66
N ASP A 181 -14.24 3.67 -2.74
CA ASP A 181 -14.21 5.12 -2.87
C ASP A 181 -12.82 5.67 -2.50
N HIS A 182 -12.06 6.11 -3.50
CA HIS A 182 -10.73 6.67 -3.35
C HIS A 182 -10.69 8.01 -2.63
N ASN A 183 -11.84 8.65 -2.45
CA ASN A 183 -11.98 9.88 -1.67
C ASN A 183 -12.33 9.59 -0.21
N GLN A 184 -12.22 8.34 0.22
CA GLN A 184 -12.55 7.94 1.57
C GLN A 184 -11.36 7.24 2.24
N SER A 185 -11.00 7.72 3.43
CA SER A 185 -9.87 7.18 4.21
C SER A 185 -10.12 7.21 5.72
N GLY A 186 -11.31 7.65 6.15
CA GLY A 186 -11.57 7.90 7.57
C GLY A 186 -10.75 9.06 8.15
N GLY A 187 -10.30 10.00 7.31
CA GLY A 187 -9.46 11.12 7.72
C GLY A 187 -7.96 10.82 7.73
N LEU A 188 -7.56 9.58 7.42
CA LEU A 188 -6.15 9.22 7.26
C LEU A 188 -5.57 9.84 5.99
N ARG A 189 -4.29 10.23 6.06
CA ARG A 189 -3.53 10.72 4.90
C ARG A 189 -2.60 9.62 4.39
N TYR A 190 -2.56 9.46 3.08
CA TYR A 190 -1.65 8.53 2.39
C TYR A 190 -0.49 9.29 1.76
N TYR A 191 0.70 9.11 2.30
CA TYR A 191 1.93 9.72 1.77
C TYR A 191 2.47 8.85 0.63
N THR A 192 2.50 9.34 -0.60
CA THR A 192 2.92 8.56 -1.76
C THR A 192 4.34 8.90 -2.18
N THR A 193 5.11 7.89 -2.58
CA THR A 193 6.41 8.06 -3.22
C THR A 193 6.43 7.34 -4.55
N SER A 194 6.88 8.02 -5.60
CA SER A 194 7.02 7.44 -6.94
C SER A 194 8.46 7.23 -7.35
N GLY A 195 8.67 6.24 -8.22
CA GLY A 195 9.81 6.19 -9.13
C GLY A 195 9.40 6.72 -10.51
N GLU A 196 10.37 7.07 -11.35
CA GLU A 196 10.16 7.41 -12.78
C GLU A 196 11.13 6.60 -13.69
N GLY A 197 11.84 5.66 -13.09
CA GLY A 197 12.81 4.80 -13.74
C GLY A 197 12.13 3.57 -14.32
N LYS A 198 12.53 3.22 -15.55
CA LYS A 198 12.03 2.02 -16.24
C LYS A 198 12.73 0.79 -15.67
N ASP A 199 11.96 -0.19 -15.23
CA ASP A 199 12.51 -1.43 -14.69
C ASP A 199 12.93 -2.41 -15.80
N SER A 200 14.11 -3.03 -15.63
CA SER A 200 14.60 -4.09 -16.50
C SER A 200 13.75 -5.37 -16.40
N GLU A 201 13.09 -5.59 -15.26
CA GLU A 201 12.26 -6.78 -15.02
C GLU A 201 10.98 -6.79 -15.85
N THR A 202 10.58 -5.64 -16.38
CA THR A 202 9.47 -5.52 -17.34
C THR A 202 9.94 -5.33 -18.78
N PHE A 203 11.18 -5.75 -19.07
CA PHE A 203 11.83 -5.70 -20.39
C PHE A 203 11.88 -4.30 -21.01
N TYR A 204 11.71 -3.23 -20.22
CA TYR A 204 11.62 -1.86 -20.71
C TYR A 204 10.53 -1.63 -21.76
N ILE A 205 9.49 -2.47 -21.85
CA ILE A 205 8.40 -2.32 -22.85
C ILE A 205 7.12 -1.74 -22.26
N THR A 206 7.03 -1.62 -20.93
CA THR A 206 5.81 -1.22 -20.23
C THR A 206 5.44 0.25 -20.39
N TRP A 207 6.41 1.12 -20.69
CA TRP A 207 6.15 2.50 -21.07
C TRP A 207 5.25 2.64 -22.31
N MET A 208 5.12 1.59 -23.14
CA MET A 208 4.18 1.60 -24.29
C MET A 208 2.72 1.39 -23.88
N PHE A 209 2.51 1.00 -22.62
CA PHE A 209 1.25 0.49 -22.09
C PHE A 209 0.81 1.20 -20.81
N LEU A 210 1.74 1.91 -20.15
CA LEU A 210 1.53 2.74 -18.99
C LEU A 210 1.43 4.21 -19.44
N PRO A 211 0.28 4.88 -19.21
CA PRO A 211 0.13 6.28 -19.54
C PRO A 211 1.01 7.19 -18.63
N GLY A 212 1.63 8.23 -19.19
CA GLY A 212 2.33 9.28 -18.40
C GLY A 212 3.67 8.86 -17.77
N ILE A 213 4.02 9.47 -16.61
CA ILE A 213 5.24 9.13 -15.86
C ILE A 213 4.99 7.83 -15.08
N ASP A 214 5.80 6.81 -15.32
CA ASP A 214 5.67 5.48 -14.71
C ASP A 214 6.97 4.99 -14.05
N ASP A 215 6.82 4.05 -13.11
CA ASP A 215 7.96 3.41 -12.42
C ASP A 215 8.36 2.06 -13.04
N GLY A 216 7.87 1.76 -14.25
CA GLY A 216 8.02 0.50 -14.96
C GLY A 216 6.89 -0.51 -14.73
N VAL A 217 6.05 -0.34 -13.69
CA VAL A 217 4.95 -1.27 -13.34
C VAL A 217 3.64 -0.54 -13.02
N VAL A 218 3.72 0.67 -12.48
CA VAL A 218 2.57 1.47 -12.07
C VAL A 218 2.76 2.89 -12.60
N ALA A 219 1.75 3.39 -13.30
CA ALA A 219 1.73 4.79 -13.71
C ALA A 219 1.45 5.70 -12.51
N ASN A 220 2.10 6.87 -12.45
CA ASN A 220 2.04 7.75 -11.29
C ASN A 220 0.62 8.27 -10.99
N HIS A 221 -0.30 8.28 -11.95
CA HIS A 221 -1.71 8.61 -11.68
C HIS A 221 -2.42 7.61 -10.79
N SER A 222 -2.02 6.34 -10.84
CA SER A 222 -2.56 5.30 -9.98
C SER A 222 -2.15 5.51 -8.51
N LEU A 223 -1.09 6.29 -8.25
CA LEU A 223 -0.70 6.65 -6.88
C LEU A 223 -1.75 7.55 -6.21
N CYS A 224 -2.53 8.31 -6.97
CA CYS A 224 -3.49 9.29 -6.44
C CYS A 224 -4.92 8.74 -6.33
N GLY A 225 -5.13 7.44 -6.61
CA GLY A 225 -6.47 6.85 -6.58
C GLY A 225 -7.45 7.58 -7.51
N ILE A 226 -7.02 7.84 -8.74
CA ILE A 226 -7.83 8.51 -9.77
C ILE A 226 -8.70 7.47 -10.45
N ASN A 227 -10.00 7.78 -10.64
CA ASN A 227 -11.00 6.86 -11.19
C ASN A 227 -11.08 6.86 -12.73
N GLN A 228 -10.25 7.64 -13.44
CA GLN A 228 -10.24 7.74 -14.91
C GLN A 228 -8.85 7.45 -15.51
N PRO A 229 -8.75 6.65 -16.60
CA PRO A 229 -7.48 6.19 -17.19
C PRO A 229 -6.97 7.21 -18.19
N ASN A 230 -5.93 7.96 -17.87
CA ASN A 230 -5.47 9.07 -18.69
C ASN A 230 -4.02 9.42 -18.33
N ASP A 231 -3.15 9.73 -19.30
CA ASP A 231 -1.70 10.01 -19.12
C ASP A 231 -1.38 11.14 -18.15
N VAL A 232 -1.28 10.89 -16.85
CA VAL A 232 -1.07 12.00 -15.90
C VAL A 232 0.39 12.24 -15.53
N GLU A 233 0.80 13.51 -15.59
CA GLU A 233 1.83 14.07 -14.70
C GLU A 233 1.21 14.30 -13.30
N ALA A 234 1.01 13.22 -12.51
CA ALA A 234 0.25 13.34 -11.25
C ALA A 234 1.16 13.60 -10.05
N HIS A 235 1.00 14.78 -9.45
CA HIS A 235 1.31 15.01 -8.04
C HIS A 235 0.00 14.93 -7.25
N CYS A 236 -0.06 14.07 -6.23
CA CYS A 236 -1.25 13.99 -5.39
C CYS A 236 -1.26 15.20 -4.45
N ALA A 237 -2.23 16.10 -4.62
CA ALA A 237 -2.49 17.18 -3.69
C ALA A 237 -3.51 16.71 -2.63
N TYR A 238 -3.14 16.81 -1.35
CA TYR A 238 -4.03 16.45 -0.25
C TYR A 238 -5.16 17.46 -0.08
N GLY A 239 -6.36 16.97 0.21
CA GLY A 239 -7.52 17.79 0.52
C GLY A 239 -8.29 18.21 -0.73
N ASN A 240 -9.03 19.31 -0.61
CA ASN A 240 -9.81 19.86 -1.72
C ASN A 240 -8.89 20.56 -2.70
N GLY A 241 -8.87 20.10 -3.95
CA GLY A 241 -8.06 20.71 -4.97
C GLY A 241 -8.57 20.41 -6.36
N ASN A 242 -8.15 21.27 -7.29
CA ASN A 242 -8.19 20.97 -8.70
C ASN A 242 -7.01 20.04 -9.02
N LEU A 243 -7.31 18.77 -9.24
CA LEU A 243 -6.34 17.84 -9.79
C LEU A 243 -6.38 17.98 -11.31
N ARG A 244 -5.26 18.37 -11.90
CA ARG A 244 -5.12 18.47 -13.36
C ARG A 244 -4.54 17.17 -13.87
N GLU A 245 -5.32 16.48 -14.68
CA GLU A 245 -4.96 15.26 -15.38
C GLU A 245 -4.54 15.63 -16.80
N SER A 246 -3.41 15.13 -17.28
CA SER A 246 -3.09 15.11 -18.71
C SER A 246 -3.56 13.79 -19.33
N TYR A 247 -3.76 13.73 -20.64
CA TYR A 247 -4.08 12.50 -21.36
C TYR A 247 -3.73 12.61 -22.84
N ALA A 248 -3.32 11.50 -23.45
CA ALA A 248 -3.18 11.44 -24.90
C ALA A 248 -4.56 11.57 -25.56
N CYS A 249 -4.65 12.39 -26.61
CA CYS A 249 -5.87 12.71 -27.32
C CYS A 249 -5.58 13.06 -28.79
N GLY A 250 -6.63 13.28 -29.59
CA GLY A 250 -6.50 13.63 -31.01
C GLY A 250 -6.26 12.43 -31.93
N PHE A 251 -6.05 12.69 -33.23
CA PHE A 251 -5.83 11.64 -34.23
C PHE A 251 -4.54 10.88 -33.92
N LEU A 252 -4.66 9.55 -33.74
CA LEU A 252 -3.58 8.66 -33.32
C LEU A 252 -2.95 9.00 -31.96
N TRP A 253 -3.67 9.69 -31.05
CA TRP A 253 -3.20 9.97 -29.69
C TRP A 253 -1.93 10.84 -29.63
N LEU A 254 -1.66 11.62 -30.69
CA LEU A 254 -0.44 12.42 -30.83
C LEU A 254 -0.47 13.76 -30.08
N SER A 255 -1.59 14.10 -29.43
CA SER A 255 -1.75 15.35 -28.68
C SER A 255 -1.89 15.08 -27.19
N THR A 256 -1.46 16.02 -26.35
CA THR A 256 -1.72 16.00 -24.90
C THR A 256 -2.88 16.93 -24.58
N CYS A 257 -3.98 16.38 -24.08
CA CYS A 257 -5.12 17.10 -23.53
C CYS A 257 -5.03 17.15 -22.01
N TYR A 258 -5.84 18.00 -21.39
CA TYR A 258 -5.93 18.10 -19.94
C TYR A 258 -7.37 18.14 -19.47
N THR A 259 -7.69 17.36 -18.43
CA THR A 259 -8.95 17.49 -17.69
C THR A 259 -8.64 17.97 -16.28
N THR A 260 -9.43 18.89 -15.76
CA THR A 260 -9.29 19.33 -14.37
C THR A 260 -10.49 18.84 -13.59
N HIS A 261 -10.23 18.07 -12.53
CA HIS A 261 -11.26 17.56 -11.63
C HIS A 261 -11.11 18.22 -10.27
N TYR A 262 -12.18 18.85 -9.79
CA TYR A 262 -12.26 19.25 -8.40
C TYR A 262 -12.64 18.04 -7.56
N ARG A 263 -11.76 17.62 -6.65
CA ARG A 263 -12.02 16.50 -5.75
C ARG A 263 -11.31 16.71 -4.42
N TRP A 264 -11.81 16.02 -3.40
CA TRP A 264 -11.03 15.75 -2.20
C TRP A 264 -10.14 14.54 -2.45
N SER A 265 -8.89 14.57 -1.97
CA SER A 265 -7.99 13.40 -2.03
C SER A 265 -7.28 13.16 -0.70
N PRO A 266 -7.22 11.90 -0.21
CA PRO A 266 -6.41 11.55 0.94
C PRO A 266 -4.92 11.37 0.58
N TYR A 267 -4.58 11.33 -0.70
CA TYR A 267 -3.22 11.07 -1.18
C TYR A 267 -2.38 12.34 -1.26
N TYR A 268 -1.12 12.25 -0.83
CA TYR A 268 -0.15 13.34 -0.85
C TYR A 268 1.21 12.85 -1.32
N THR A 269 1.71 13.37 -2.44
CA THR A 269 3.04 13.00 -2.93
C THR A 269 4.12 13.70 -2.11
N VAL A 270 4.97 12.91 -1.44
CA VAL A 270 6.09 13.44 -0.62
C VAL A 270 7.44 13.32 -1.30
N TYR A 271 7.57 12.44 -2.30
CA TYR A 271 8.83 12.26 -3.02
C TYR A 271 8.62 11.67 -4.41
N GLN A 272 9.42 12.13 -5.35
CA GLN A 272 9.52 11.59 -6.70
C GLN A 272 10.99 11.31 -6.99
N GLY A 273 11.28 10.05 -7.30
CA GLY A 273 12.66 9.60 -7.48
C GLY A 273 13.32 10.07 -8.78
N GLY A 274 12.58 10.54 -9.79
CA GLY A 274 13.16 10.71 -11.11
C GLY A 274 13.57 9.37 -11.74
N THR A 275 14.28 9.42 -12.86
CA THR A 275 14.57 8.25 -13.70
C THR A 275 15.55 7.24 -13.09
N ALA A 276 16.26 7.61 -12.03
CA ALA A 276 17.17 6.71 -11.31
C ALA A 276 16.44 5.75 -10.35
N HIS A 277 15.13 5.94 -10.14
CA HIS A 277 14.35 5.18 -9.18
C HIS A 277 13.22 4.43 -9.89
N THR A 278 13.26 3.11 -9.86
CA THR A 278 12.21 2.21 -10.39
C THR A 278 11.23 1.78 -9.31
N HIS A 279 10.18 1.07 -9.70
CA HIS A 279 9.25 0.36 -8.82
C HIS A 279 9.98 -0.36 -7.68
N LYS A 280 10.97 -1.20 -8.03
CA LYS A 280 11.82 -1.93 -7.08
C LYS A 280 12.56 -1.04 -6.09
N THR A 281 13.20 0.02 -6.57
CA THR A 281 13.99 0.90 -5.69
C THR A 281 13.13 1.72 -4.72
N ALA A 282 11.84 1.90 -5.04
CA ALA A 282 10.91 2.65 -4.21
C ALA A 282 10.70 2.02 -2.83
N MET A 283 10.96 0.72 -2.66
CA MET A 283 10.96 0.06 -1.34
C MET A 283 11.86 0.77 -0.32
N GLY A 284 12.94 1.41 -0.77
CA GLY A 284 13.86 2.18 0.08
C GLY A 284 13.33 3.56 0.50
N HIS A 285 12.19 4.01 -0.01
CA HIS A 285 11.71 5.38 0.18
C HIS A 285 10.82 5.56 1.42
N TYR A 286 10.62 4.54 2.25
CA TYR A 286 9.71 4.55 3.39
C TYR A 286 9.93 5.69 4.39
N ASN A 287 11.14 6.28 4.44
CA ASN A 287 11.47 7.37 5.36
C ASN A 287 11.34 8.78 4.76
N ARG A 288 10.94 8.91 3.49
CA ARG A 288 10.72 10.21 2.83
C ARG A 288 9.53 10.94 3.46
N ARG A 289 9.65 12.25 3.65
CA ARG A 289 8.66 13.10 4.33
C ARG A 289 8.30 14.31 3.52
#